data_AF-A0A453H559-F1
#
_entry.id   AF-A0A453H559-F1
#
_cell.length_a   1.000
_cell.length_b   1.000
_cell.length_c   1.000
_cell.angle_alpha   90.00
_cell.angle_beta   90.00
_cell.angle_gamma   90.00
#
_symmetry.space_group_name_H-M   'P 1'
#
loop_
_entity.id
_entity.type
_entity.pdbx_description
1 polymer ?
#
loop_
_entity_poly.entity_id
_entity_poly.type
_entity_poly.pdbx_seq_one_letter_code
_entity_poly.pdbx_strand_id
1 'polypeptide(L)'
;MTTIRRFCCDDLLRFASVNLDHLTETFNMSFYMTYLARWPDYFHTAVNPGDRVMGYIMGKVEGQGESWHGHVTAVSVASEFRRQKLAKTLMHLLEEISDKMDKAYFVDLFVRASNMPAIRMYEKLGYVVYRRVLRYYSGEEDGLGKYLECHTYVVSYSDYLLRCYCSHFYFICIFLDMRKALSQDVDKKSIIPLKRPITPDELEYD
;
A
#
# COMPACT_ATOMS: atom_id res chain seq x y z
N MET A 1 17.52 -3.92 19.36
CA MET A 1 16.96 -4.92 18.45
C MET A 1 15.54 -4.51 18.09
N THR A 2 15.13 -4.61 16.83
CA THR A 2 13.74 -4.31 16.43
C THR A 2 12.82 -5.43 16.89
N THR A 3 11.68 -5.07 17.46
CA THR A 3 10.64 -6.02 17.88
C THR A 3 9.44 -5.88 16.95
N ILE A 4 8.99 -6.99 16.37
CA ILE A 4 7.74 -7.04 15.60
C ILE A 4 6.67 -7.60 16.52
N ARG A 5 5.56 -6.89 16.64
CA ARG A 5 4.41 -7.31 17.45
C ARG A 5 3.10 -6.91 16.76
N ARG A 6 1.99 -7.46 17.26
CA ARG A 6 0.65 -7.02 16.85
C ARG A 6 0.48 -5.54 17.13
N PHE A 7 -0.23 -4.88 16.23
CA PHE A 7 -0.57 -3.47 16.35
C PHE A 7 -1.66 -3.30 17.42
N CYS A 8 -1.50 -2.31 18.30
CA CYS A 8 -2.46 -2.00 19.36
C CYS A 8 -3.06 -0.61 19.13
N CYS A 9 -4.23 -0.33 19.70
CA CYS A 9 -4.89 0.98 19.57
C CYS A 9 -3.98 2.14 20.01
N ASP A 10 -3.17 1.96 21.05
CA ASP A 10 -2.21 2.97 21.53
C ASP A 10 -1.15 3.35 20.48
N ASP A 11 -0.83 2.45 19.55
CA ASP A 11 0.12 2.72 18.48
C ASP A 11 -0.42 3.76 17.49
N LEU A 12 -1.75 3.92 17.40
CA LEU A 12 -2.40 4.94 16.56
C LEU A 12 -2.03 6.37 16.98
N LEU A 13 -1.67 6.57 18.25
CA LEU A 13 -1.24 7.88 18.73
C LEU A 13 0.25 8.14 18.44
N ARG A 14 1.02 7.09 18.12
CA ARG A 14 2.48 7.13 18.03
C ARG A 14 3.02 6.96 16.60
N PHE A 15 2.23 6.39 15.70
CA PHE A 15 2.65 6.13 14.31
C PHE A 15 2.62 7.36 13.38
N ALA A 16 2.22 8.53 13.87
CA ALA A 16 2.16 9.77 13.08
C ALA A 16 3.49 10.07 12.36
N SER A 17 4.64 9.77 12.96
CA SER A 17 5.95 9.97 12.31
C SER A 17 6.16 9.11 11.07
N VAL A 18 5.48 7.96 10.96
CA VAL A 18 5.51 7.09 9.77
C VAL A 18 4.58 7.63 8.68
N ASN A 19 3.48 8.27 9.08
CA ASN A 19 2.47 8.84 8.17
C ASN A 19 2.90 10.17 7.53
N LEU A 20 3.93 10.84 8.05
CA LEU A 20 4.48 12.06 7.46
C LEU A 20 5.23 11.82 6.13
N ASP A 21 5.41 10.56 5.74
CA ASP A 21 6.05 10.21 4.48
C ASP A 21 5.12 10.46 3.29
N HIS A 22 5.57 11.23 2.30
CA HIS A 22 4.78 11.56 1.11
C HIS A 22 4.34 10.35 0.27
N LEU A 23 4.99 9.18 0.44
CA LEU A 23 4.60 7.94 -0.24
C LEU A 23 3.58 7.12 0.56
N THR A 24 3.31 7.49 1.81
CA THR A 24 2.35 6.80 2.67
C THR A 24 0.97 7.41 2.45
N GLU A 25 0.03 6.58 2.01
CA GLU A 25 -1.38 6.95 2.01
C GLU A 25 -1.90 6.97 3.44
N THR A 26 -2.57 8.06 3.82
CA THR A 26 -3.11 8.24 5.17
C THR A 26 -4.63 8.09 5.17
N PHE A 27 -5.15 7.41 6.19
CA PHE A 27 -6.58 7.15 6.36
C PHE A 27 -7.09 7.82 7.64
N ASN A 28 -8.42 7.98 7.73
CA ASN A 28 -9.05 8.45 8.97
C ASN A 28 -8.87 7.42 10.10
N MET A 29 -8.78 7.88 11.35
CA MET A 29 -8.72 7.04 12.54
C MET A 29 -9.83 5.96 12.57
N SER A 30 -11.06 6.29 12.15
CA SER A 30 -12.17 5.33 12.09
C SER A 30 -11.88 4.14 11.17
N PHE A 31 -11.13 4.36 10.08
CA PHE A 31 -10.74 3.30 9.15
C PHE A 31 -9.75 2.34 9.82
N TYR A 32 -8.72 2.87 10.48
CA TYR A 32 -7.75 2.05 11.23
C TYR A 32 -8.42 1.22 12.33
N MET A 33 -9.33 1.83 13.10
CA MET A 33 -10.05 1.12 14.17
C MET A 33 -10.94 0.00 13.63
N THR A 34 -11.61 0.22 12.49
CA THR A 34 -12.44 -0.81 11.85
C THR A 34 -11.60 -2.00 11.39
N TYR A 35 -10.44 -1.73 10.78
CA TYR A 35 -9.51 -2.79 10.36
C TYR A 35 -8.96 -3.56 11.54
N LEU A 36 -8.56 -2.86 12.62
CA LEU A 36 -8.06 -3.50 13.82
C LEU A 36 -9.11 -4.39 14.51
N ALA A 37 -10.38 -3.99 14.48
CA ALA A 37 -11.47 -4.77 15.05
C ALA A 37 -11.81 -6.01 14.19
N ARG A 38 -11.74 -5.89 12.86
CA ARG A 38 -12.16 -6.97 11.94
C ARG A 38 -11.03 -7.94 11.61
N TRP A 39 -9.80 -7.46 11.45
CA TRP A 39 -8.63 -8.25 11.06
C TRP A 39 -7.41 -7.93 11.95
N PRO A 40 -7.49 -8.20 13.27
CA PRO A 40 -6.38 -7.91 14.19
C PRO A 40 -5.10 -8.68 13.84
N ASP A 41 -5.22 -9.87 13.25
CA ASP A 41 -4.08 -10.68 12.82
C ASP A 41 -3.37 -10.09 11.60
N TYR A 42 -4.02 -9.29 10.77
CA TYR A 42 -3.40 -8.66 9.60
C TYR A 42 -2.69 -7.34 9.94
N PHE A 43 -2.71 -6.92 11.20
CA PHE A 43 -2.17 -5.63 11.63
C PHE A 43 -0.95 -5.81 12.55
N HIS A 44 0.22 -5.44 12.05
CA HIS A 44 1.49 -5.57 12.77
C HIS A 44 2.31 -4.28 12.73
N THR A 45 3.10 -4.07 13.79
CA THR A 45 4.02 -2.95 13.91
C THR A 45 5.44 -3.43 14.22
N ALA A 46 6.42 -2.70 13.69
CA ALA A 46 7.83 -2.84 14.05
C ALA A 46 8.20 -1.67 14.96
N VAL A 47 8.67 -1.97 16.18
CA VAL A 47 9.09 -0.97 17.16
C VAL A 47 10.58 -1.08 17.44
N ASN A 48 11.21 0.08 17.67
CA ASN A 48 12.60 0.13 18.12
C ASN A 48 12.67 -0.11 19.65
N PRO A 49 13.87 -0.31 20.23
CA PRO A 49 14.04 -0.44 21.67
C PRO A 49 13.57 0.76 22.51
N GLY A 50 13.42 1.94 21.89
CA GLY A 50 12.94 3.16 22.53
C GLY A 50 11.43 3.37 22.37
N ASP A 51 10.67 2.32 22.05
CA ASP A 51 9.21 2.32 21.88
C ASP A 51 8.69 3.28 20.79
N ARG A 52 9.57 3.65 19.84
CA ARG A 52 9.19 4.41 18.64
C ARG A 52 8.82 3.45 17.52
N VAL A 53 7.67 3.71 16.91
CA VAL A 53 7.18 2.97 15.74
C VAL A 53 8.13 3.21 14.56
N MET A 54 8.76 2.14 14.08
CA MET A 54 9.65 2.16 12.92
C MET A 54 8.86 1.99 11.62
N GLY A 55 7.76 1.23 11.67
CA GLY A 55 6.89 0.97 10.53
C GLY A 55 5.72 0.08 10.92
N TYR A 56 4.74 -0.03 10.04
CA TYR A 56 3.57 -0.88 10.23
C TYR A 56 3.14 -1.51 8.91
N ILE A 57 2.39 -2.59 9.02
CA ILE A 57 1.67 -3.21 7.93
C ILE A 57 0.22 -3.42 8.34
N MET A 58 -0.68 -3.08 7.44
CA MET A 58 -2.11 -3.25 7.58
C MET A 58 -2.65 -3.94 6.34
N GLY A 59 -3.42 -4.99 6.56
CA GLY A 59 -4.14 -5.69 5.50
C GLY A 59 -5.52 -6.14 5.94
N LYS A 60 -6.20 -6.79 5.01
CA LYS A 60 -7.49 -7.45 5.19
C LYS A 60 -7.48 -8.76 4.40
N VAL A 61 -8.50 -9.58 4.59
CA VAL A 61 -8.82 -10.71 3.72
C VAL A 61 -10.18 -10.47 3.09
N GLU A 62 -10.30 -10.72 1.78
CA GLU A 62 -11.51 -10.49 0.99
C GLU A 62 -11.64 -11.47 -0.19
N GLY A 63 -12.77 -11.39 -0.89
CA GLY A 63 -13.13 -12.26 -2.03
C GLY A 63 -14.04 -13.44 -1.66
N GLN A 64 -14.30 -14.31 -2.64
CA GLN A 64 -15.15 -15.50 -2.49
C GLN A 64 -14.61 -16.67 -3.33
N GLY A 65 -14.61 -17.89 -2.78
CA GLY A 65 -14.17 -19.07 -3.52
C GLY A 65 -12.72 -18.98 -3.97
N GLU A 66 -12.47 -19.11 -5.28
CA GLU A 66 -11.11 -19.01 -5.87
C GLU A 66 -10.54 -17.59 -5.87
N SER A 67 -11.37 -16.57 -5.63
CA SER A 67 -10.91 -15.19 -5.42
C SER A 67 -10.61 -14.86 -3.96
N TRP A 68 -10.66 -15.82 -3.03
CA TRP A 68 -10.32 -15.57 -1.61
C TRP A 68 -8.83 -15.21 -1.46
N HIS A 69 -8.53 -13.99 -1.04
CA HIS A 69 -7.18 -13.44 -1.04
C HIS A 69 -6.91 -12.47 0.11
N GLY A 70 -5.63 -12.34 0.48
CA GLY A 70 -5.16 -11.30 1.39
C GLY A 70 -4.87 -10.01 0.62
N HIS A 71 -5.30 -8.88 1.14
CA HIS A 71 -5.05 -7.58 0.53
C HIS A 71 -4.20 -6.71 1.46
N VAL A 72 -3.07 -6.20 0.94
CA VAL A 72 -2.21 -5.26 1.68
C VAL A 72 -2.71 -3.84 1.45
N THR A 73 -3.38 -3.28 2.45
CA THR A 73 -3.92 -1.92 2.40
C THR A 73 -2.84 -0.86 2.57
N ALA A 74 -1.91 -1.07 3.51
CA ALA A 74 -0.83 -0.13 3.76
C ALA A 74 0.40 -0.83 4.33
N VAL A 75 1.57 -0.49 3.80
CA VAL A 75 2.86 -0.88 4.38
C VAL A 75 3.80 0.31 4.30
N SER A 76 4.20 0.80 5.47
CA SER A 76 5.03 1.99 5.57
C SER A 76 6.11 1.82 6.62
N VAL A 77 7.31 2.31 6.29
CA VAL A 77 8.49 2.31 7.17
C VAL A 77 9.05 3.72 7.14
N ALA A 78 9.27 4.30 8.33
CA ALA A 78 9.81 5.65 8.47
C ALA A 78 11.15 5.75 7.73
N SER A 79 11.40 6.89 7.09
CA SER A 79 12.59 7.12 6.26
C SER A 79 13.91 6.74 6.94
N GLU A 80 14.04 7.07 8.23
CA GLU A 80 15.18 6.78 9.12
C GLU A 80 15.48 5.28 9.28
N PHE A 81 14.46 4.43 9.15
CA PHE A 81 14.55 2.97 9.37
C PHE A 81 14.45 2.16 8.07
N ARG A 82 14.46 2.83 6.91
CA ARG A 82 14.49 2.16 5.60
C ARG A 82 15.81 1.40 5.39
N ARG A 83 15.84 0.54 4.36
CA ARG A 83 17.01 -0.27 3.97
C ARG A 83 17.48 -1.32 5.00
N GLN A 84 16.76 -1.48 6.11
CA GLN A 84 16.99 -2.53 7.12
C GLN A 84 16.14 -3.79 6.88
N LYS A 85 15.55 -3.95 5.69
CA LYS A 85 14.66 -5.08 5.32
C LYS A 85 13.39 -5.23 6.20
N LEU A 86 13.00 -4.16 6.90
CA LEU A 86 11.78 -4.15 7.74
C LEU A 86 10.52 -4.39 6.93
N ALA A 87 10.31 -3.63 5.84
CA ALA A 87 9.15 -3.81 4.97
C ALA A 87 9.05 -5.24 4.42
N LYS A 88 10.18 -5.83 4.01
CA LYS A 88 10.25 -7.23 3.59
C LYS A 88 9.81 -8.20 4.69
N THR A 89 10.22 -7.96 5.93
CA THR A 89 9.87 -8.81 7.07
C THR A 89 8.38 -8.71 7.40
N LEU A 90 7.82 -7.49 7.38
CA LEU A 90 6.40 -7.24 7.58
C LEU A 90 5.54 -7.90 6.49
N MET A 91 5.96 -7.80 5.23
CA MET A 91 5.27 -8.45 4.11
C MET A 91 5.27 -9.97 4.26
N HIS A 92 6.41 -10.59 4.59
CA HIS A 92 6.47 -12.04 4.82
C HIS A 92 5.57 -12.50 5.97
N LEU A 93 5.44 -11.70 7.02
CA LEU A 93 4.53 -12.01 8.12
C LEU A 93 3.06 -12.02 7.64
N LEU A 94 2.66 -11.04 6.84
CA LEU A 94 1.30 -10.99 6.29
C LEU A 94 1.05 -12.13 5.28
N GLU A 95 2.03 -12.44 4.43
CA GLU A 95 1.98 -13.60 3.53
C GLU A 95 1.78 -14.91 4.32
N GLU A 96 2.54 -15.11 5.40
CA GLU A 96 2.45 -16.30 6.25
C GLU A 96 1.09 -16.43 6.94
N ILE A 97 0.55 -15.31 7.43
CA ILE A 97 -0.78 -15.30 8.06
C ILE A 97 -1.86 -15.62 7.01
N SER A 98 -1.79 -15.01 5.84
CA SER A 98 -2.74 -15.24 4.75
C SER A 98 -2.74 -16.69 4.27
N ASP A 99 -1.57 -17.30 4.19
CA ASP A 99 -1.40 -18.69 3.75
C ASP A 99 -1.85 -19.70 4.82
N LYS A 100 -1.47 -19.48 6.09
CA LYS A 100 -1.70 -20.45 7.17
C LYS A 100 -3.06 -20.33 7.84
N MET A 101 -3.51 -19.11 8.12
CA MET A 101 -4.76 -18.87 8.86
C MET A 101 -5.95 -18.90 7.91
N ASP A 102 -5.91 -18.07 6.89
CA ASP A 102 -7.06 -17.83 5.99
C ASP A 102 -7.07 -18.72 4.75
N LYS A 103 -5.96 -19.44 4.47
CA LYS A 103 -5.79 -20.28 3.27
C LYS A 103 -6.12 -19.53 1.98
N ALA A 104 -5.66 -18.29 1.90
CA ALA A 104 -5.82 -17.43 0.73
C ALA A 104 -5.12 -18.02 -0.50
N TYR A 105 -5.71 -17.80 -1.69
CA TYR A 105 -5.13 -18.21 -2.97
C TYR A 105 -3.95 -17.32 -3.37
N PHE A 106 -4.04 -16.03 -3.09
CA PHE A 106 -3.01 -15.06 -3.40
C PHE A 106 -3.01 -13.90 -2.41
N VAL A 107 -1.99 -13.05 -2.50
CA VAL A 107 -1.95 -11.75 -1.86
C VAL A 107 -1.82 -10.68 -2.93
N ASP A 108 -2.62 -9.64 -2.85
CA ASP A 108 -2.54 -8.47 -3.73
C ASP A 108 -2.19 -7.18 -2.97
N LEU A 109 -1.74 -6.19 -3.73
CA LEU A 109 -1.45 -4.85 -3.24
C LEU A 109 -1.50 -3.84 -4.39
N PHE A 110 -1.79 -2.59 -4.05
CA PHE A 110 -1.69 -1.46 -4.96
C PHE A 110 -0.42 -0.64 -4.71
N VAL A 111 0.32 -0.34 -5.77
CA VAL A 111 1.50 0.53 -5.70
C VAL A 111 1.46 1.60 -6.78
N ARG A 112 1.82 2.85 -6.42
CA ARG A 112 1.96 3.94 -7.38
C ARG A 112 3.01 3.57 -8.44
N ALA A 113 2.69 3.75 -9.72
CA ALA A 113 3.62 3.44 -10.81
C ALA A 113 4.93 4.26 -10.74
N SER A 114 4.91 5.42 -10.07
CA SER A 114 6.10 6.25 -9.83
C SER A 114 7.01 5.71 -8.71
N ASN A 115 6.53 4.83 -7.84
CA ASN A 115 7.28 4.30 -6.70
C ASN A 115 8.17 3.12 -7.10
N MET A 116 9.17 3.41 -7.93
CA MET A 116 10.14 2.41 -8.42
C MET A 116 10.88 1.64 -7.30
N PRO A 117 11.26 2.26 -6.15
CA PRO A 117 11.88 1.52 -5.05
C PRO A 117 10.98 0.42 -4.47
N ALA A 118 9.68 0.71 -4.30
CA ALA A 118 8.72 -0.28 -3.79
C ALA A 118 8.44 -1.37 -4.82
N ILE A 119 8.24 -1.02 -6.10
CA ILE A 119 8.01 -2.00 -7.17
C ILE A 119 9.16 -3.03 -7.23
N ARG A 120 10.42 -2.55 -7.24
CA ARG A 120 11.60 -3.44 -7.24
C ARG A 120 11.71 -4.30 -5.98
N MET A 121 11.16 -3.83 -4.85
CA MET A 121 11.11 -4.62 -3.62
C MET A 121 10.09 -5.76 -3.79
N TYR A 122 8.89 -5.47 -4.27
CA TYR A 122 7.83 -6.46 -4.47
C TYR A 122 8.18 -7.49 -5.55
N GLU A 123 8.77 -7.08 -6.67
CA GLU A 123 9.26 -7.99 -7.70
C GLU A 123 10.26 -9.02 -7.12
N LYS A 124 11.16 -8.57 -6.23
CA LYS A 124 12.11 -9.46 -5.52
C LYS A 124 11.44 -10.38 -4.50
N LEU A 125 10.24 -10.06 -4.04
CA LEU A 125 9.43 -10.92 -3.17
C LEU A 125 8.60 -11.94 -3.96
N GLY A 126 8.57 -11.83 -5.30
CA GLY A 126 7.82 -12.71 -6.19
C GLY A 126 6.46 -12.17 -6.61
N TYR A 127 6.18 -10.89 -6.38
CA TYR A 127 4.97 -10.26 -6.89
C TYR A 127 5.11 -9.95 -8.38
N VAL A 128 4.01 -10.15 -9.11
CA VAL A 128 3.90 -9.86 -10.54
C VAL A 128 2.85 -8.78 -10.73
N VAL A 129 3.09 -7.87 -11.69
CA VAL A 129 2.08 -6.88 -12.08
C VAL A 129 0.94 -7.61 -12.78
N TYR A 130 -0.21 -7.69 -12.12
CA TYR A 130 -1.42 -8.33 -12.65
C TYR A 130 -2.14 -7.40 -13.62
N ARG A 131 -2.32 -6.13 -13.24
CA ARG A 131 -2.96 -5.10 -14.09
C ARG A 131 -2.52 -3.69 -13.73
N ARG A 132 -2.83 -2.75 -14.62
CA ARG A 132 -2.66 -1.31 -14.39
C ARG A 132 -4.02 -0.68 -14.18
N VAL A 133 -4.17 0.04 -13.07
CA VAL A 133 -5.37 0.81 -12.76
C VAL A 133 -5.11 2.26 -13.09
N LEU A 134 -5.81 2.76 -14.09
CA LEU A 134 -5.76 4.17 -14.45
C LEU A 134 -6.68 4.95 -13.52
N ARG A 135 -6.36 6.22 -13.26
CA ARG A 135 -7.31 7.16 -12.62
C ARG A 135 -7.78 6.74 -11.21
N TYR A 136 -6.93 6.05 -10.44
CA TYR A 136 -7.30 5.47 -9.13
C TYR A 136 -7.87 6.45 -8.10
N TYR A 137 -7.45 7.72 -8.13
CA TYR A 137 -7.96 8.77 -7.23
C TYR A 137 -8.79 9.84 -7.93
N SER A 138 -9.18 9.67 -9.21
CA SER A 138 -10.10 10.64 -9.81
C SER A 138 -11.50 10.32 -9.33
N GLY A 139 -11.92 10.98 -8.24
CA GLY A 139 -13.35 11.13 -7.99
C GLY A 139 -13.96 11.85 -9.20
N GLU A 140 -14.94 11.20 -9.84
CA GLU A 140 -15.90 11.94 -10.64
C GLU A 140 -16.89 12.56 -9.68
N GLU A 141 -16.86 13.87 -9.54
CA GLU A 141 -18.08 14.68 -9.44
C GLU A 141 -17.73 16.12 -9.84
N ASP A 142 -18.52 16.63 -10.78
CA ASP A 142 -18.59 18.00 -11.28
C ASP A 142 -17.51 18.50 -12.24
N GLY A 143 -17.96 19.15 -13.31
CA GLY A 143 -17.19 19.86 -14.33
C GLY A 143 -16.42 21.09 -13.82
N LEU A 144 -15.90 21.02 -12.60
CA LEU A 144 -14.97 21.95 -12.00
C LEU A 144 -14.01 21.11 -11.15
N GLY A 145 -13.02 20.51 -11.81
CA GLY A 145 -12.13 19.52 -11.24
C GLY A 145 -11.61 19.91 -9.85
N LYS A 146 -12.03 19.16 -8.82
CA LYS A 146 -11.28 19.08 -7.58
C LYS A 146 -10.08 18.18 -7.83
N TYR A 147 -9.04 18.80 -8.36
CA TYR A 147 -7.69 18.29 -8.35
C TYR A 147 -7.33 17.91 -6.91
N LEU A 148 -7.05 16.63 -6.67
CA LEU A 148 -6.06 16.29 -5.65
C LEU A 148 -4.76 16.90 -6.16
N GLU A 149 -4.50 18.15 -5.77
CA GLU A 149 -3.18 18.74 -5.87
C GLU A 149 -2.24 17.80 -5.12
N CYS A 150 -1.49 17.04 -5.90
CA CYS A 150 -0.27 16.42 -5.45
C CYS A 150 0.68 17.59 -5.17
N HIS A 151 0.51 18.26 -4.03
CA HIS A 151 1.43 19.29 -3.58
C HIS A 151 2.76 18.61 -3.28
N THR A 152 3.64 18.56 -4.28
CA THR A 152 5.04 18.83 -4.06
C THR A 152 5.14 20.16 -3.33
N TYR A 153 5.17 20.13 -2.00
CA TYR A 153 5.62 21.28 -1.22
C TYR A 153 7.10 21.46 -1.53
N VAL A 154 7.38 22.34 -2.50
CA VAL A 154 8.66 23.05 -2.56
C VAL A 154 8.64 23.99 -1.35
N VAL A 155 9.33 23.62 -0.28
CA VAL A 155 9.69 24.59 0.75
C VAL A 155 10.77 25.48 0.13
N SER A 156 10.37 26.63 -0.42
CA SER A 156 11.31 27.68 -0.79
C SER A 156 11.65 28.49 0.46
N TYR A 157 12.94 28.65 0.71
CA TYR A 157 13.44 29.79 1.47
C TYR A 157 14.46 30.49 0.59
N SER A 158 14.16 31.75 0.28
CA SER A 158 15.00 32.75 -0.36
C SER A 158 15.20 32.64 -1.89
N ASP A 159 14.57 33.61 -2.58
CA ASP A 159 15.01 34.31 -3.79
C ASP A 159 16.12 33.68 -4.65
N TYR A 160 15.74 33.16 -5.83
CA TYR A 160 16.17 33.62 -7.17
C TYR A 160 15.74 32.57 -8.22
N LEU A 161 14.84 32.98 -9.12
CA LEU A 161 14.66 32.49 -10.51
C LEU A 161 14.78 30.97 -10.79
N LEU A 162 13.63 30.32 -11.02
CA LEU A 162 13.46 29.56 -12.26
C LEU A 162 11.97 29.42 -12.64
N ARG A 163 11.61 30.09 -13.73
CA ARG A 163 10.41 29.80 -14.53
C ARG A 163 10.49 28.35 -15.04
N CYS A 164 9.46 27.57 -14.79
CA CYS A 164 9.09 26.47 -15.68
C CYS A 164 7.61 26.62 -16.04
N TYR A 165 7.37 27.06 -17.27
CA TYR A 165 6.11 26.89 -17.97
C TYR A 165 5.93 25.40 -18.27
N CYS A 166 4.90 24.77 -17.71
CA CYS A 166 4.32 23.58 -18.33
C CYS A 166 2.81 23.58 -18.10
N SER A 167 2.10 24.19 -19.04
CA SER A 167 0.66 24.11 -19.19
C SER A 167 0.29 22.67 -19.59
N HIS A 168 -0.68 22.07 -18.89
CA HIS A 168 -1.32 20.76 -19.19
C HIS A 168 -0.47 19.49 -19.02
N PHE A 169 -0.19 19.09 -17.77
CA PHE A 169 0.08 17.68 -17.45
C PHE A 169 -1.04 17.14 -16.56
N TYR A 170 -2.00 16.44 -17.18
CA TYR A 170 -2.93 15.57 -16.47
C TYR A 170 -2.10 14.47 -15.76
N PHE A 171 -1.79 14.66 -14.48
CA PHE A 171 -1.19 13.62 -13.66
C PHE A 171 -2.25 12.55 -13.40
N ILE A 172 -2.45 11.65 -14.37
CA ILE A 172 -3.19 10.42 -14.16
C ILE A 172 -2.40 9.63 -13.11
N CYS A 173 -2.92 9.52 -11.89
CA CYS A 173 -2.37 8.63 -10.88
C CYS A 173 -2.59 7.19 -11.35
N ILE A 174 -1.55 6.59 -11.93
CA ILE A 174 -1.54 5.19 -12.36
C ILE A 174 -1.07 4.34 -11.18
N PHE A 175 -1.89 3.36 -10.82
CA PHE A 175 -1.54 2.33 -9.85
C PHE A 175 -1.29 1.00 -10.56
N LEU A 176 -0.41 0.19 -10.00
CA LEU A 176 -0.17 -1.18 -10.39
C LEU A 176 -0.80 -2.06 -9.32
N ASP A 177 -1.69 -2.95 -9.76
CA ASP A 177 -2.15 -4.09 -8.97
C ASP A 177 -1.09 -5.18 -9.11
N MET A 178 -0.43 -5.51 -8.01
CA MET A 178 0.60 -6.53 -7.95
C MET A 178 0.11 -7.71 -7.13
N ARG A 179 0.22 -8.91 -7.67
CA ARG A 179 -0.25 -10.15 -7.04
C ARG A 179 0.88 -11.15 -6.85
N LYS A 180 0.76 -11.96 -5.80
CA LYS A 180 1.61 -13.11 -5.53
C LYS A 180 0.75 -14.31 -5.15
N ALA A 181 0.87 -15.39 -5.92
CA ALA A 181 0.20 -16.65 -5.61
C ALA A 181 0.77 -17.25 -4.32
N LEU A 182 -0.13 -17.78 -3.49
CA LEU A 182 0.18 -18.52 -2.27
C LEU A 182 0.10 -20.03 -2.52
N SER A 183 0.23 -20.85 -1.48
CA SER A 183 0.32 -22.31 -1.61
C SER A 183 -0.94 -22.95 -2.20
N GLN A 184 -2.09 -22.30 -2.01
CA GLN A 184 -3.39 -22.77 -2.46
C GLN A 184 -3.61 -22.59 -3.98
N ASP A 185 -3.01 -21.56 -4.61
CA ASP A 185 -3.10 -21.35 -6.07
C ASP A 185 -2.00 -22.11 -6.83
N VAL A 186 -2.15 -23.43 -6.90
CA VAL A 186 -1.19 -24.34 -7.55
C VAL A 186 -0.99 -24.00 -9.03
N ASP A 187 -2.08 -23.68 -9.73
CA ASP A 187 -2.08 -23.37 -11.16
C ASP A 187 -1.64 -21.93 -11.46
N LYS A 188 -1.45 -21.09 -10.43
CA LYS A 188 -1.07 -19.68 -10.56
C LYS A 188 -2.02 -18.89 -11.46
N LYS A 189 -3.32 -19.24 -11.43
CA LYS A 189 -4.34 -18.59 -12.28
C LYS A 189 -4.55 -17.14 -11.86
N SER A 190 -4.43 -16.86 -10.57
CA SER A 190 -4.72 -15.54 -10.00
C SER A 190 -3.70 -14.46 -10.35
N ILE A 191 -2.52 -14.85 -10.83
CA ILE A 191 -1.42 -13.94 -11.18
C ILE A 191 -1.23 -13.73 -12.68
N ILE A 192 -2.07 -14.35 -13.53
CA ILE A 192 -1.96 -14.23 -14.99
C ILE A 192 -2.31 -12.79 -15.39
N PRO A 193 -1.36 -11.99 -15.92
CA PRO A 193 -1.62 -10.56 -16.15
C PRO A 193 -2.75 -10.32 -17.15
N LEU A 194 -3.60 -9.34 -16.87
CA LEU A 194 -4.60 -8.87 -17.81
C LEU A 194 -3.95 -8.10 -18.96
N LYS A 195 -4.46 -8.32 -20.17
CA LYS A 195 -3.94 -7.69 -21.39
C LYS A 195 -4.27 -6.21 -21.50
N ARG A 196 -5.31 -5.74 -20.81
CA ARG A 196 -5.80 -4.35 -20.87
C ARG A 196 -5.69 -3.65 -19.51
N PRO A 197 -5.39 -2.34 -19.48
CA PRO A 197 -5.58 -1.55 -18.27
C PRO A 197 -7.08 -1.42 -17.94
N ILE A 198 -7.36 -1.16 -16.66
CA ILE A 198 -8.72 -1.01 -16.14
C ILE A 198 -8.90 0.35 -15.44
N THR A 199 -10.14 0.80 -15.31
CA THR A 199 -10.52 1.94 -14.46
C THR A 199 -10.96 1.45 -13.08
N PRO A 200 -11.08 2.34 -12.07
CA PRO A 200 -11.46 1.92 -10.71
C PRO A 200 -12.87 1.33 -10.65
N ASP A 201 -13.77 1.74 -11.55
CA ASP A 201 -15.14 1.23 -11.64
C ASP A 201 -15.21 -0.23 -12.12
N GLU A 202 -14.15 -0.70 -12.78
CA GLU A 202 -14.01 -2.09 -13.22
C GLU A 202 -13.30 -2.97 -12.17
N LEU A 203 -13.01 -2.43 -10.98
CA LEU A 203 -12.48 -3.23 -9.89
C LEU A 203 -13.59 -4.09 -9.29
N GLU A 204 -13.29 -5.38 -9.14
CA GLU A 204 -14.13 -6.34 -8.42
C GLU A 204 -14.12 -5.94 -6.94
N TYR A 205 -15.13 -5.16 -6.52
CA TYR A 205 -15.42 -4.92 -5.10
C TYR A 205 -16.52 -5.89 -4.69
N ASP A 206 -16.17 -6.93 -3.94
CA ASP A 206 -17.12 -7.84 -3.30
C ASP A 206 -17.57 -7.32 -1.92
#